data_AF-A0A914PDI6-F1
#
_entry.id   AF-A0A914PDI6-F1
#
_cell.length_a   1.000
_cell.length_b   1.000
_cell.length_c   1.000
_cell.angle_alpha   90.00
_cell.angle_beta   90.00
_cell.angle_gamma   90.00
#
_symmetry.space_group_name_H-M   'P 1'
#
loop_
_entity.id
_entity.type
_entity.pdbx_description
1 polymer ?
#
loop_
_entity_poly.entity_id
_entity_poly.type
_entity_poly.pdbx_seq_one_letter_code
_entity_poly.pdbx_strand_id
1 'polypeptide(L)'
;MTTYLLSQWKNQPGGPQNPVPFMLSLGSATTSLREKELIVKTFDDWGVLTSTWFEVADYLSTIEKLSDDTSFTEHRRAALLSSKVAYCLGDYAGALQLVLGAEDLFSLSPRPAHPEYGQQDELYVNKIIEQAVDTYKLAMRDNTKIDQRLENLLNRIFNLNMESREYRQVVGLALDTRRLDQIERAVKASDDSTTLLSETVTKVLGSQLDRAFRSKVLDVLLRLFSELQEPDFVSINLKSTCKKSRW
;
A
#
# COMPACT_ATOMS: atom_id res chain seq x y z
N MET A 1 -5.65 21.15 29.81
CA MET A 1 -5.68 22.43 29.08
C MET A 1 -5.41 22.25 27.59
N THR A 2 -4.45 21.39 27.22
CA THR A 2 -4.12 21.04 25.83
C THR A 2 -5.29 20.49 25.02
N THR A 3 -6.12 19.59 25.57
CA THR A 3 -7.32 19.05 24.89
C THR A 3 -8.31 20.12 24.45
N TYR A 4 -8.57 21.10 25.33
CA TYR A 4 -9.49 22.18 25.06
C TYR A 4 -8.95 23.12 23.98
N LEU A 5 -7.68 23.52 24.09
CA LEU A 5 -7.00 24.36 23.10
C LEU A 5 -6.93 23.68 21.72
N LEU A 6 -6.71 22.37 21.69
CA LEU A 6 -6.62 21.60 20.45
C LEU A 6 -8.01 21.45 19.79
N SER A 7 -9.06 21.22 20.59
CA SER A 7 -10.44 21.22 20.07
C SER A 7 -10.89 22.59 19.57
N GLN A 8 -10.48 23.67 20.24
CA GLN A 8 -10.77 25.03 19.85
C GLN A 8 -10.00 25.41 18.58
N TRP A 9 -8.74 24.98 18.47
CA TRP A 9 -7.89 25.16 17.29
C TRP A 9 -8.45 24.44 16.06
N LYS A 10 -8.92 23.19 16.21
CA LYS A 10 -9.54 22.42 15.13
C LYS A 10 -10.81 23.09 14.59
N ASN A 11 -11.56 23.80 15.45
CA ASN A 11 -12.85 24.41 15.13
C ASN A 11 -12.78 25.91 14.82
N GLN A 12 -11.58 26.46 14.54
CA GLN A 12 -11.46 27.88 14.19
C GLN A 12 -12.09 28.16 12.81
N PRO A 13 -12.75 29.33 12.63
CA PRO A 13 -13.26 29.73 11.32
C PRO A 13 -12.08 29.94 10.36
N GLY A 14 -11.98 29.11 9.32
CA GLY A 14 -10.83 29.06 8.41
C GLY A 14 -9.96 27.81 8.54
N GLY A 15 -10.33 26.87 9.42
CA GLY A 15 -9.66 25.59 9.61
C GLY A 15 -8.41 25.66 10.48
N PRO A 16 -7.74 24.51 10.71
CA PRO A 16 -6.49 24.47 11.48
C PRO A 16 -5.37 25.21 10.76
N GLN A 17 -4.81 26.24 11.40
CA GLN A 17 -3.71 27.08 10.91
C GLN A 17 -2.62 27.24 11.98
N ASN A 18 -1.36 27.39 11.57
CA ASN A 18 -0.20 27.54 12.47
C ASN A 18 -0.02 26.37 13.47
N PRO A 19 0.28 25.13 13.05
CA PRO A 19 0.67 24.02 13.92
C PRO A 19 1.94 24.24 14.76
N VAL A 20 2.76 25.25 14.45
CA VAL A 20 4.08 25.50 15.07
C VAL A 20 4.09 25.39 16.60
N PRO A 21 3.14 25.96 17.38
CA PRO A 21 3.17 25.85 18.84
C PRO A 21 3.03 24.40 19.34
N PHE A 22 2.23 23.58 18.66
CA PHE A 22 2.06 22.17 18.97
C PHE A 22 3.31 21.36 18.57
N MET A 23 3.91 21.66 17.42
CA MET A 23 5.14 21.02 16.97
C MET A 23 6.34 21.35 17.88
N LEU A 24 6.46 22.59 18.35
CA LEU A 24 7.47 22.98 19.35
C LEU A 24 7.29 22.23 20.68
N SER A 25 6.05 21.99 21.10
CA SER A 25 5.77 21.17 22.29
C SER A 25 6.11 19.69 22.11
N LEU A 26 6.04 19.14 20.89
CA LEU A 26 6.51 17.78 20.62
C LEU A 26 8.02 17.66 20.83
N GLY A 27 8.78 18.68 20.39
CA GLY A 27 10.23 18.76 20.54
C GLY A 27 10.72 19.10 21.96
N SER A 28 9.87 19.69 22.80
CA SER A 28 10.25 20.03 24.18
C SER A 28 10.37 18.80 25.08
N ALA A 29 11.40 18.78 25.93
CA ALA A 29 11.59 17.76 26.96
C ALA A 29 10.64 17.91 28.16
N THR A 30 9.98 19.07 28.29
CA THR A 30 9.09 19.38 29.43
C THR A 30 7.64 18.98 29.20
N THR A 31 7.27 18.61 27.98
CA THR A 31 5.90 18.25 27.61
C THR A 31 5.60 16.80 28.02
N SER A 32 4.45 16.59 28.64
CA SER A 32 4.06 15.27 29.11
C SER A 32 3.81 14.30 27.94
N LEU A 33 4.13 13.01 28.11
CA LEU A 33 3.92 12.00 27.07
C LEU A 33 2.47 11.98 26.56
N ARG A 34 1.50 12.14 27.47
CA ARG A 34 0.07 12.20 27.15
C ARG A 34 -0.32 13.37 26.24
N GLU A 35 0.36 14.51 26.37
CA GLU A 35 0.14 15.65 25.48
C GLU A 35 0.71 15.37 24.09
N LYS A 36 1.89 14.76 24.01
CA LYS A 36 2.48 14.33 22.74
C LYS A 36 1.60 13.32 22.02
N GLU A 37 1.03 12.34 22.74
CA GLU A 37 0.06 11.37 22.21
C GLU A 37 -1.15 12.05 21.58
N LEU A 38 -1.73 13.03 22.28
CA LEU A 38 -2.89 13.75 21.80
C LEU A 38 -2.58 14.55 20.54
N ILE A 39 -1.43 15.23 20.51
CA ILE A 39 -0.99 15.99 19.35
C ILE A 39 -0.84 15.06 18.14
N VAL A 40 -0.07 13.97 18.26
CA VAL A 40 0.12 13.00 17.17
C VAL A 40 -1.22 12.48 16.64
N LYS A 41 -2.14 12.11 17.55
CA LYS A 41 -3.47 11.63 17.17
C LYS A 41 -4.28 12.65 16.36
N THR A 42 -4.11 13.93 16.64
CA THR A 42 -4.86 14.99 15.96
C THR A 42 -4.28 15.36 14.62
N PHE A 43 -2.96 15.28 14.46
CA PHE A 43 -2.27 15.54 13.21
C PHE A 43 -2.33 14.37 12.23
N ASP A 44 -2.65 13.17 12.72
CA ASP A 44 -2.92 11.99 11.87
C ASP A 44 -4.16 12.17 10.95
N ASP A 45 -5.10 13.04 11.32
CA ASP A 45 -6.27 13.36 10.49
C ASP A 45 -5.87 14.17 9.24
N TRP A 46 -6.25 13.69 8.04
CA TRP A 46 -5.98 14.41 6.79
C TRP A 46 -6.59 15.81 6.78
N GLY A 47 -7.76 16.03 7.39
CA GLY A 47 -8.35 17.37 7.45
C GLY A 47 -7.50 18.41 8.18
N VAL A 48 -6.62 17.98 9.10
CA VAL A 48 -5.64 18.86 9.75
C VAL A 48 -4.37 18.91 8.92
N LEU A 49 -3.90 17.76 8.45
CA LEU A 49 -2.61 17.66 7.77
C LEU A 49 -2.62 18.37 6.41
N THR A 50 -3.70 18.32 5.63
CA THR A 50 -3.72 18.91 4.28
C THR A 50 -3.50 20.42 4.27
N SER A 51 -3.94 21.15 5.29
CA SER A 51 -3.69 22.59 5.39
C SER A 51 -2.38 22.94 6.09
N THR A 52 -1.75 22.00 6.79
CA THR A 52 -0.63 22.28 7.70
C THR A 52 0.65 21.52 7.38
N TRP A 53 0.64 20.58 6.42
CA TRP A 53 1.74 19.66 6.14
C TRP A 53 3.09 20.36 5.91
N PHE A 54 3.08 21.54 5.27
CA PHE A 54 4.31 22.28 4.94
C PHE A 54 5.02 22.81 6.20
N GLU A 55 4.26 23.22 7.22
CA GLU A 55 4.84 23.64 8.51
C GLU A 55 5.23 22.44 9.37
N VAL A 56 4.47 21.34 9.27
CA VAL A 56 4.78 20.09 9.99
C VAL A 56 6.04 19.43 9.43
N ALA A 57 6.32 19.59 8.13
CA ALA A 57 7.49 19.05 7.46
C ALA A 57 8.81 19.51 8.10
N ASP A 58 8.89 20.77 8.55
CA ASP A 58 10.09 21.29 9.25
C ASP A 58 10.41 20.52 10.55
N TYR A 59 9.41 19.87 11.13
CA TYR A 59 9.52 19.10 12.38
C TYR A 59 9.54 17.58 12.15
N LEU A 60 9.60 17.10 10.91
CA LEU A 60 9.57 15.66 10.57
C LEU A 60 10.60 14.86 11.38
N SER A 61 11.84 15.35 11.47
CA SER A 61 12.91 14.71 12.24
C SER A 61 12.61 14.56 13.73
N THR A 62 11.75 15.41 14.29
CA THR A 62 11.31 15.31 15.69
C THR A 62 10.24 14.23 15.83
N ILE A 63 9.33 14.13 14.86
CA ILE A 63 8.26 13.13 14.84
C ILE A 63 8.86 11.72 14.61
N GLU A 64 9.85 11.59 13.74
CA GLU A 64 10.60 10.35 13.53
C GLU A 64 11.28 9.85 14.81
N LYS A 65 11.99 10.75 15.53
CA LYS A 65 12.58 10.40 16.83
C LYS A 65 11.54 9.92 17.84
N LEU A 66 10.33 10.48 17.82
CA LEU A 66 9.22 10.00 18.66
C LEU A 66 8.67 8.65 18.20
N SER A 67 8.74 8.35 16.91
CA SER A 67 8.34 7.05 16.37
C SER A 67 9.34 5.92 16.69
N ASP A 68 10.61 6.26 16.84
CA ASP A 68 11.68 5.32 17.25
C ASP A 68 11.68 5.06 18.76
N ASP A 69 11.04 5.92 19.55
CA ASP A 69 10.98 5.80 21.00
C ASP A 69 9.96 4.75 21.45
N THR A 70 10.47 3.56 21.81
CA THR A 70 9.66 2.44 22.33
C THR A 70 8.93 2.74 23.64
N SER A 71 9.32 3.78 24.38
CA SER A 71 8.62 4.18 25.61
C SER A 71 7.30 4.91 25.35
N PHE A 72 7.11 5.39 24.11
CA PHE A 72 5.93 6.12 23.69
C PHE A 72 4.86 5.15 23.17
N THR A 73 3.70 5.12 23.81
CA THR A 73 2.65 4.13 23.48
C THR A 73 2.11 4.27 22.05
N GLU A 74 2.10 5.50 21.52
CA GLU A 74 1.58 5.84 20.20
C GLU A 74 2.72 5.99 19.15
N HIS A 75 3.88 5.36 19.37
CA HIS A 75 5.04 5.43 18.46
C HIS A 75 4.70 5.01 17.03
N ARG A 76 3.82 4.01 16.87
CA ARG A 76 3.32 3.56 15.57
C ARG A 76 2.48 4.63 14.86
N ARG A 77 1.71 5.44 15.59
CA ARG A 77 0.96 6.56 15.00
C ARG A 77 1.89 7.69 14.59
N ALA A 78 2.95 7.93 15.37
CA ALA A 78 3.97 8.90 14.99
C ALA A 78 4.66 8.48 13.68
N ALA A 79 4.98 7.19 13.51
CA ALA A 79 5.52 6.67 12.25
C ALA A 79 4.55 6.90 11.07
N LEU A 80 3.26 6.67 11.27
CA LEU A 80 2.23 6.88 10.25
C LEU A 80 2.09 8.37 9.88
N LEU A 81 2.09 9.27 10.88
CA LEU A 81 2.10 10.71 10.65
C LEU A 81 3.34 11.15 9.85
N SER A 82 4.53 10.69 10.25
CA SER A 82 5.78 10.95 9.51
C SER A 82 5.68 10.49 8.06
N SER A 83 5.11 9.30 7.82
CA SER A 83 4.91 8.78 6.46
C SER A 83 4.01 9.68 5.61
N LYS A 84 2.90 10.17 6.16
CA LYS A 84 2.00 11.07 5.43
C LYS A 84 2.69 12.40 5.07
N VAL A 85 3.50 12.94 5.99
CA VAL A 85 4.30 14.15 5.74
C VAL A 85 5.36 13.88 4.66
N ALA A 86 6.07 12.75 4.74
CA ALA A 86 7.05 12.34 3.73
C ALA A 86 6.41 12.16 2.34
N TYR A 87 5.19 11.60 2.28
CA TYR A 87 4.41 11.52 1.04
C TYR A 87 4.10 12.92 0.46
N CYS A 88 3.70 13.88 1.30
CA CYS A 88 3.47 15.25 0.85
C CYS A 88 4.76 15.95 0.35
N LEU A 89 5.91 15.60 0.91
CA LEU A 89 7.23 16.06 0.45
C LEU A 89 7.70 15.39 -0.85
N GLY A 90 7.02 14.32 -1.29
CA GLY A 90 7.40 13.53 -2.46
C GLY A 90 8.47 12.47 -2.19
N ASP A 91 8.87 12.26 -0.93
CA ASP A 91 9.77 11.16 -0.54
C ASP A 91 8.96 9.87 -0.31
N TYR A 92 8.60 9.20 -1.40
CA TYR A 92 7.82 7.97 -1.34
C TYR A 92 8.60 6.78 -0.76
N ALA A 93 9.93 6.75 -0.96
CA ALA A 93 10.77 5.69 -0.43
C ALA A 93 10.88 5.79 1.09
N GLY A 94 11.12 6.99 1.63
CA GLY A 94 11.09 7.27 3.07
C GLY A 94 9.71 7.01 3.66
N ALA A 95 8.64 7.46 2.99
CA ALA A 95 7.27 7.21 3.41
C ALA A 95 6.99 5.70 3.56
N LEU A 96 7.38 4.87 2.58
CA LEU A 96 7.22 3.42 2.70
C LEU A 96 7.92 2.85 3.95
N GLN A 97 9.16 3.26 4.24
CA GLN A 97 9.89 2.78 5.43
C GLN A 97 9.17 3.14 6.74
N LEU A 98 8.62 4.35 6.80
CA LEU A 98 7.84 4.82 7.93
C LEU A 98 6.50 4.07 8.07
N VAL A 99 5.84 3.74 6.96
CA VAL A 99 4.66 2.84 6.95
C VAL A 99 5.02 1.46 7.50
N LEU A 100 6.16 0.90 7.11
CA LEU A 100 6.60 -0.40 7.63
C LEU A 100 6.83 -0.36 9.15
N GLY A 101 7.22 0.79 9.72
CA GLY A 101 7.31 1.01 11.16
C GLY A 101 5.95 1.16 11.87
N ALA A 102 4.92 1.64 11.16
CA ALA A 102 3.55 1.75 11.69
C ALA A 102 2.81 0.41 11.76
N GLU A 103 3.28 -0.60 11.01
CA GLU A 103 2.74 -1.97 10.95
C GLU A 103 1.21 -1.99 10.75
N ASP A 104 0.46 -2.44 11.76
CA ASP A 104 -0.99 -2.67 11.69
C ASP A 104 -1.83 -1.39 11.66
N LEU A 105 -1.27 -0.25 12.08
CA LEU A 105 -2.02 1.01 12.09
C LEU A 105 -2.26 1.57 10.68
N PHE A 106 -1.42 1.20 9.71
CA PHE A 106 -1.64 1.58 8.33
C PHE A 106 -2.83 0.79 7.77
N SER A 107 -3.94 1.48 7.49
CA SER A 107 -5.13 0.91 6.88
C SER A 107 -4.99 0.88 5.36
N LEU A 108 -5.07 -0.33 4.78
CA LEU A 108 -5.09 -0.53 3.33
C LEU A 108 -6.45 -0.22 2.69
N SER A 109 -7.51 -0.14 3.49
CA SER A 109 -8.80 0.38 3.03
C SER A 109 -8.78 1.90 3.15
N PRO A 110 -8.77 2.64 2.02
CA PRO A 110 -8.80 4.09 2.08
C PRO A 110 -10.14 4.59 2.63
N ARG A 111 -10.11 5.71 3.36
CA ARG A 111 -11.35 6.38 3.77
C ARG A 111 -12.05 6.98 2.55
N PRO A 112 -13.40 7.00 2.55
CA PRO A 112 -14.15 7.61 1.47
C PRO A 112 -13.79 9.10 1.34
N ALA A 113 -13.89 9.60 0.11
CA ALA A 113 -13.61 10.99 -0.21
C ALA A 113 -14.37 11.94 0.72
N HIS A 114 -13.66 12.89 1.33
CA HIS A 114 -14.28 13.89 2.18
C HIS A 114 -14.45 15.21 1.40
N PRO A 115 -15.52 15.99 1.64
CA PRO A 115 -15.72 17.27 0.94
C PRO A 115 -14.58 18.28 1.10
N GLU A 116 -13.87 18.25 2.25
CA GLU A 116 -12.84 19.24 2.58
C GLU A 116 -11.44 18.91 2.05
N TYR A 117 -11.09 17.62 1.98
CA TYR A 117 -9.75 17.16 1.61
C TYR A 117 -9.76 16.14 0.47
N GLY A 118 -10.91 15.89 -0.18
CA GLY A 118 -11.03 15.03 -1.35
C GLY A 118 -10.63 13.58 -1.10
N GLN A 119 -9.95 12.98 -2.07
CA GLN A 119 -9.51 11.57 -2.10
C GLN A 119 -8.04 11.39 -1.66
N GLN A 120 -7.50 12.29 -0.83
CA GLN A 120 -6.08 12.25 -0.45
C GLN A 120 -5.66 10.93 0.21
N ASP A 121 -6.55 10.33 1.02
CA ASP A 121 -6.28 9.05 1.68
C ASP A 121 -6.13 7.91 0.67
N GLU A 122 -6.98 7.88 -0.37
CA GLU A 122 -6.91 6.91 -1.47
C GLU A 122 -5.63 7.09 -2.30
N LEU A 123 -5.30 8.33 -2.66
CA LEU A 123 -4.07 8.64 -3.40
C LEU A 123 -2.82 8.22 -2.64
N TYR A 124 -2.78 8.50 -1.33
CA TYR A 124 -1.69 8.11 -0.45
C TYR A 124 -1.55 6.58 -0.38
N VAL A 125 -2.64 5.87 -0.07
CA VAL A 125 -2.61 4.40 0.05
C VAL A 125 -2.18 3.77 -1.27
N ASN A 126 -2.75 4.20 -2.41
CA ASN A 126 -2.39 3.68 -3.72
C ASN A 126 -0.91 3.93 -4.06
N LYS A 127 -0.38 5.13 -3.73
CA LYS A 127 1.02 5.45 -3.97
C LYS A 127 1.97 4.61 -3.12
N ILE A 128 1.64 4.38 -1.85
CA ILE A 128 2.43 3.52 -0.96
C ILE A 128 2.40 2.07 -1.45
N ILE A 129 1.25 1.57 -1.91
CA ILE A 129 1.13 0.22 -2.48
C ILE A 129 2.01 0.09 -3.73
N GLU A 130 1.94 1.05 -4.66
CA GLU A 130 2.80 1.09 -5.86
C GLU A 130 4.28 1.02 -5.46
N GLN A 131 4.70 1.89 -4.55
CA GLN A 131 6.08 1.94 -4.07
C GLN A 131 6.51 0.64 -3.35
N ALA A 132 5.61 0.01 -2.59
CA ALA A 132 5.88 -1.26 -1.93
C ALA A 132 6.13 -2.39 -2.94
N VAL A 133 5.31 -2.46 -3.98
CA VAL A 133 5.44 -3.44 -5.06
C VAL A 133 6.73 -3.23 -5.83
N ASP A 134 7.06 -1.99 -6.18
CA ASP A 134 8.29 -1.67 -6.91
C ASP A 134 9.54 -1.97 -6.09
N THR A 135 9.54 -1.63 -4.80
CA THR A 135 10.63 -1.96 -3.87
C THR A 135 10.82 -3.47 -3.76
N TYR A 136 9.72 -4.23 -3.70
CA TYR A 136 9.77 -5.69 -3.68
C TYR A 136 10.30 -6.28 -5.00
N LYS A 137 9.88 -5.74 -6.16
CA LYS A 137 10.37 -6.14 -7.49
C LYS A 137 11.88 -5.92 -7.61
N LEU A 138 12.38 -4.80 -7.11
CA LEU A 138 13.81 -4.49 -7.10
C LEU A 138 14.57 -5.47 -6.19
N ALA A 139 14.08 -5.71 -4.97
CA ALA A 139 14.70 -6.67 -4.05
C ALA A 139 14.81 -8.09 -4.65
N MET A 140 13.76 -8.52 -5.36
CA MET A 140 13.74 -9.80 -6.08
C MET A 140 14.71 -9.85 -7.26
N ARG A 141 14.95 -8.73 -7.96
CA ARG A 141 15.92 -8.67 -9.06
C ARG A 141 17.36 -8.74 -8.55
N ASP A 142 17.62 -8.06 -7.44
CA ASP A 142 18.95 -7.94 -6.86
C ASP A 142 19.31 -9.16 -5.98
N ASN A 143 18.40 -10.14 -5.84
CA ASN A 143 18.50 -11.27 -4.91
C ASN A 143 18.86 -10.85 -3.48
N THR A 144 18.36 -9.69 -3.06
CA THR A 144 18.58 -9.18 -1.71
C THR A 144 17.61 -9.82 -0.73
N LYS A 145 17.96 -9.81 0.55
CA LYS A 145 17.04 -10.26 1.60
C LYS A 145 15.85 -9.32 1.64
N ILE A 146 14.67 -9.87 1.40
CA ILE A 146 13.41 -9.15 1.49
C ILE A 146 13.10 -8.91 2.96
N ASP A 147 12.76 -7.67 3.32
CA ASP A 147 12.32 -7.34 4.67
C ASP A 147 10.98 -8.04 4.96
N GLN A 148 10.92 -8.71 6.11
CA GLN A 148 9.74 -9.43 6.55
C GLN A 148 8.55 -8.49 6.76
N ARG A 149 8.79 -7.23 7.10
CA ARG A 149 7.74 -6.20 7.22
C ARG A 149 7.09 -5.91 5.87
N LEU A 150 7.90 -5.79 4.81
CA LEU A 150 7.41 -5.54 3.45
C LEU A 150 6.62 -6.75 2.93
N GLU A 151 7.10 -7.96 3.21
CA GLU A 151 6.39 -9.20 2.90
C GLU A 151 5.03 -9.29 3.63
N ASN A 152 4.98 -8.91 4.91
CA ASN A 152 3.73 -8.86 5.67
C ASN A 152 2.75 -7.83 5.09
N LEU A 153 3.23 -6.64 4.68
CA LEU A 153 2.41 -5.63 4.03
C LEU A 153 1.82 -6.14 2.71
N LEU A 154 2.62 -6.80 1.87
CA LEU A 154 2.12 -7.42 0.63
C LEU A 154 1.10 -8.52 0.90
N ASN A 155 1.33 -9.37 1.90
CA ASN A 155 0.38 -10.40 2.31
C ASN A 155 -0.97 -9.80 2.74
N ARG A 156 -0.94 -8.66 3.45
CA ARG A 156 -2.16 -7.92 3.81
C ARG A 156 -2.89 -7.36 2.58
N ILE A 157 -2.17 -6.84 1.58
CA ILE A 157 -2.77 -6.37 0.32
C ILE A 157 -3.43 -7.53 -0.43
N PHE A 158 -2.77 -8.70 -0.50
CA PHE A 158 -3.36 -9.89 -1.09
C PHE A 158 -4.64 -10.31 -0.40
N ASN A 159 -4.64 -10.38 0.94
CA ASN A 159 -5.83 -10.76 1.70
C ASN A 159 -6.97 -9.76 1.50
N LEU A 160 -6.69 -8.45 1.53
CA LEU A 160 -7.69 -7.41 1.29
C LEU A 160 -8.35 -7.58 -0.09
N ASN A 161 -7.54 -7.73 -1.14
CA ASN A 161 -8.06 -7.85 -2.50
C ASN A 161 -8.84 -9.16 -2.70
N MET A 162 -8.48 -10.22 -1.98
CA MET A 162 -9.24 -11.49 -1.95
C MET A 162 -10.60 -11.30 -1.25
N GLU A 163 -10.64 -10.59 -0.12
CA GLU A 163 -11.89 -10.28 0.60
C GLU A 163 -12.82 -9.39 -0.24
N SER A 164 -12.27 -8.41 -0.95
CA SER A 164 -12.99 -7.55 -1.88
C SER A 164 -13.42 -8.25 -3.19
N ARG A 165 -13.06 -9.53 -3.38
CA ARG A 165 -13.30 -10.34 -4.59
C ARG A 165 -12.66 -9.75 -5.86
N GLU A 166 -11.59 -8.98 -5.71
CA GLU A 166 -10.86 -8.35 -6.82
C GLU A 166 -9.78 -9.28 -7.37
N TYR A 167 -10.17 -10.50 -7.80
CA TYR A 167 -9.23 -11.54 -8.24
C TYR A 167 -8.34 -11.10 -9.41
N ARG A 168 -8.84 -10.21 -10.28
CA ARG A 168 -8.06 -9.64 -11.40
C ARG A 168 -6.85 -8.84 -10.93
N GLN A 169 -6.99 -8.10 -9.83
CA GLN A 169 -5.89 -7.33 -9.23
C GLN A 169 -4.93 -8.25 -8.50
N VAL A 170 -5.45 -9.24 -7.76
CA VAL A 170 -4.64 -10.27 -7.07
C VAL A 170 -3.72 -10.97 -8.06
N VAL A 171 -4.24 -11.42 -9.21
CA VAL A 171 -3.43 -12.04 -10.27
C VAL A 171 -2.35 -11.08 -10.78
N GLY A 172 -2.70 -9.82 -11.04
CA GLY A 172 -1.73 -8.82 -11.51
C GLY A 172 -0.59 -8.64 -10.53
N LEU A 173 -0.92 -8.43 -9.25
CA LEU A 173 0.04 -8.29 -8.17
C LEU A 173 0.88 -9.57 -7.96
N ALA A 174 0.28 -10.75 -8.11
CA ALA A 174 0.96 -12.03 -7.98
C ALA A 174 1.97 -12.28 -9.11
N LEU A 175 1.64 -11.88 -10.35
CA LEU A 175 2.57 -11.93 -11.48
C LEU A 175 3.75 -10.96 -11.26
N ASP A 176 3.45 -9.76 -10.77
CA ASP A 176 4.43 -8.72 -10.46
C ASP A 176 5.40 -9.14 -9.34
N THR A 177 4.89 -9.79 -8.30
CA THR A 177 5.66 -10.28 -7.14
C THR A 177 6.20 -11.70 -7.31
N ARG A 178 5.96 -12.32 -8.47
CA ARG A 178 6.37 -13.70 -8.81
C ARG A 178 5.84 -14.79 -7.85
N ARG A 179 4.69 -14.55 -7.20
CA ARG A 179 4.08 -15.47 -6.24
C ARG A 179 3.01 -16.33 -6.89
N LEU A 180 3.41 -17.52 -7.32
CA LEU A 180 2.50 -18.49 -7.97
C LEU A 180 1.39 -18.96 -7.04
N ASP A 181 1.70 -19.15 -5.75
CA ASP A 181 0.75 -19.65 -4.76
C ASP A 181 -0.51 -18.75 -4.65
N GLN A 182 -0.33 -17.43 -4.77
CA GLN A 182 -1.45 -16.48 -4.74
C GLN A 182 -2.31 -16.54 -6.01
N ILE A 183 -1.74 -16.89 -7.16
CA ILE A 183 -2.49 -17.11 -8.40
C ILE A 183 -3.40 -18.33 -8.23
N GLU A 184 -2.85 -19.44 -7.73
CA GLU A 184 -3.64 -20.65 -7.48
C GLU A 184 -4.77 -20.39 -6.48
N ARG A 185 -4.47 -19.65 -5.41
CA ARG A 185 -5.45 -19.29 -4.38
C ARG A 185 -6.56 -18.40 -4.93
N ALA A 186 -6.23 -17.43 -5.78
CA ALA A 186 -7.20 -16.55 -6.43
C ALA A 186 -8.12 -17.31 -7.39
N VAL A 187 -7.56 -18.22 -8.20
CA VAL A 187 -8.35 -19.03 -9.15
C VAL A 187 -9.30 -19.96 -8.39
N LYS A 188 -8.83 -20.67 -7.37
CA LYS A 188 -9.66 -21.60 -6.57
C LYS A 188 -10.78 -20.89 -5.79
N ALA A 189 -10.59 -19.63 -5.42
CA ALA A 189 -11.61 -18.83 -4.74
C ALA A 189 -12.60 -18.16 -5.71
N SER A 190 -12.28 -18.09 -7.00
CA SER A 190 -13.11 -17.41 -7.99
C SER A 190 -14.24 -18.29 -8.51
N ASP A 191 -15.46 -17.76 -8.50
CA ASP A 191 -16.63 -18.43 -9.08
C ASP A 191 -16.49 -18.56 -10.62
N ASP A 192 -15.86 -17.56 -11.27
CA ASP A 192 -15.63 -17.50 -12.72
C ASP A 192 -14.21 -17.91 -13.13
N SER A 193 -13.78 -19.10 -12.71
CA SER A 193 -12.40 -19.59 -12.91
C SER A 193 -11.94 -19.59 -14.38
N THR A 194 -12.82 -19.91 -15.34
CA THR A 194 -12.48 -19.99 -16.77
C THR A 194 -12.13 -18.62 -17.37
N THR A 195 -12.93 -17.59 -17.06
CA THR A 195 -12.71 -16.22 -17.55
C THR A 195 -11.44 -15.64 -16.96
N LEU A 196 -11.25 -15.78 -15.65
CA LEU A 196 -10.06 -15.31 -14.95
C LEU A 196 -8.80 -15.95 -15.54
N LEU A 197 -8.80 -17.28 -15.74
CA LEU A 197 -7.67 -17.98 -16.35
C LEU A 197 -7.37 -17.50 -17.77
N SER A 198 -8.38 -17.31 -18.63
CA SER A 198 -8.17 -16.80 -20.00
C SER A 198 -7.56 -15.38 -20.01
N GLU A 199 -8.01 -14.52 -19.10
CA GLU A 199 -7.45 -13.18 -18.89
C GLU A 199 -6.02 -13.26 -18.37
N THR A 200 -5.74 -14.16 -17.41
CA THR A 200 -4.38 -14.36 -16.88
C THR A 200 -3.41 -14.79 -17.98
N VAL A 201 -3.80 -15.73 -18.85
CA VAL A 201 -2.98 -16.18 -19.98
C VAL A 201 -2.73 -15.03 -20.94
N THR A 202 -3.75 -14.23 -21.26
CA THR A 202 -3.61 -13.08 -22.14
C THR A 202 -2.65 -12.05 -21.56
N LYS A 203 -2.75 -11.76 -20.25
CA LYS A 203 -1.82 -10.87 -19.52
C LYS A 203 -0.40 -11.41 -19.53
N VAL A 204 -0.19 -12.69 -19.20
CA VAL A 204 1.13 -13.35 -19.19
C VAL A 204 1.78 -13.32 -20.58
N LEU A 205 1.00 -13.56 -21.64
CA LEU A 205 1.49 -13.51 -23.02
C LEU A 205 1.78 -12.09 -23.51
N GLY A 206 1.11 -11.07 -22.98
CA GLY A 206 1.35 -9.66 -23.29
C GLY A 206 2.42 -8.98 -22.42
N SER A 207 2.70 -9.52 -21.25
CA SER A 207 3.67 -8.97 -20.28
C SER A 207 5.12 -9.34 -20.61
N GLN A 208 6.05 -8.45 -20.25
CA GLN A 208 7.49 -8.69 -20.35
C GLN A 208 8.00 -9.51 -19.15
N LEU A 209 7.67 -10.80 -19.12
CA LEU A 209 8.14 -11.73 -18.08
C LEU A 209 9.37 -12.51 -18.56
N ASP A 210 10.25 -12.87 -17.61
CA ASP A 210 11.39 -13.75 -17.87
C ASP A 210 10.91 -15.08 -18.45
N ARG A 211 11.62 -15.60 -19.46
CA ARG A 211 11.24 -16.84 -20.16
C ARG A 211 11.01 -18.01 -19.20
N ALA A 212 11.90 -18.17 -18.21
CA ALA A 212 11.81 -19.25 -17.22
C ALA A 212 10.60 -19.09 -16.30
N PHE A 213 10.30 -17.87 -15.86
CA PHE A 213 9.14 -17.59 -15.02
C PHE A 213 7.84 -17.77 -15.82
N ARG A 214 7.80 -17.29 -17.07
CA ARG A 214 6.65 -17.46 -17.96
C ARG A 214 6.31 -18.93 -18.19
N SER A 215 7.32 -19.79 -18.40
CA SER A 215 7.09 -21.23 -18.51
C SER A 215 6.47 -21.81 -17.23
N LYS A 216 7.01 -21.47 -16.05
CA LYS A 216 6.43 -21.93 -14.76
C LYS A 216 4.99 -21.46 -14.56
N VAL A 217 4.70 -20.20 -14.86
CA VAL A 217 3.34 -19.65 -14.75
C VAL A 217 2.38 -20.39 -15.69
N LEU A 218 2.78 -20.59 -16.96
CA LEU A 218 1.95 -21.31 -17.91
C LEU A 218 1.73 -22.77 -17.53
N ASP A 219 2.74 -23.44 -16.97
CA ASP A 219 2.62 -24.81 -16.46
C ASP A 219 1.60 -24.88 -15.31
N VAL A 220 1.63 -23.93 -14.38
CA VAL A 220 0.64 -23.82 -13.29
C VAL A 220 -0.75 -23.54 -13.84
N LEU A 221 -0.89 -22.57 -14.75
CA LEU A 221 -2.18 -22.25 -15.36
C LEU A 221 -2.75 -23.46 -16.11
N LEU A 222 -1.94 -24.21 -16.85
CA LEU A 222 -2.37 -25.39 -17.59
C LEU A 222 -2.81 -26.53 -16.66
N ARG A 223 -2.14 -26.71 -15.51
CA ARG A 223 -2.59 -27.64 -14.47
C ARG A 223 -3.96 -27.22 -13.92
N LEU A 224 -4.14 -25.94 -13.57
CA LEU A 224 -5.43 -25.42 -13.09
C LEU A 224 -6.54 -25.56 -14.14
N PHE A 225 -6.24 -25.33 -15.42
CA PHE A 225 -7.19 -25.59 -16.52
C PHE A 225 -7.60 -27.06 -16.63
N SER A 226 -6.67 -27.98 -16.35
CA SER A 226 -6.93 -29.43 -16.43
C SER A 226 -7.76 -29.94 -15.24
N GLU A 227 -7.74 -29.22 -14.11
CA GLU A 227 -8.55 -29.53 -12.92
C GLU A 227 -10.00 -29.04 -13.05
N LEU A 228 -10.30 -28.13 -13.99
CA LEU A 228 -11.66 -27.66 -14.25
C LEU A 228 -12.47 -28.70 -15.04
N GLN A 229 -13.72 -28.96 -14.61
CA GLN A 229 -14.62 -29.94 -15.21
C GLN A 229 -15.04 -29.60 -16.66
N GLU A 230 -14.97 -28.33 -17.06
CA GLU A 230 -15.20 -27.87 -18.44
C GLU A 230 -13.95 -27.15 -18.98
N PRO A 231 -12.95 -27.89 -19.47
CA PRO A 231 -11.76 -27.30 -20.06
C PRO A 231 -12.10 -26.66 -21.41
N ASP A 232 -12.17 -25.34 -21.45
CA ASP A 232 -12.45 -24.58 -22.66
C ASP A 232 -11.18 -24.48 -23.54
N PHE A 233 -10.85 -25.59 -24.21
CA PHE A 233 -9.64 -25.77 -25.05
C PHE A 233 -9.56 -24.80 -26.24
N VAL A 234 -10.63 -24.05 -26.53
CA VAL A 234 -10.67 -23.02 -27.58
C VAL A 234 -9.71 -21.86 -27.26
N SER A 235 -9.60 -21.49 -25.98
CA SER A 235 -8.69 -20.42 -25.52
C SER A 235 -7.19 -20.79 -25.62
N ILE A 236 -6.86 -22.09 -25.61
CA ILE A 236 -5.50 -22.60 -25.79
C ILE A 236 -5.05 -22.56 -27.27
N ASN A 237 -5.99 -22.64 -28.22
CA ASN A 237 -5.67 -22.72 -29.65
C ASN A 237 -5.69 -21.39 -30.42
N LEU A 238 -6.23 -20.30 -29.87
CA LEU A 238 -6.48 -19.07 -30.65
C LEU A 238 -5.26 -18.15 -30.89
N LYS A 239 -4.03 -18.56 -30.54
CA LYS A 239 -2.80 -17.84 -30.96
C LYS A 239 -1.84 -18.67 -31.83
N SER A 240 -2.18 -19.90 -32.22
CA SER A 240 -1.33 -20.69 -33.13
C SER A 240 -1.63 -20.47 -34.62
N THR A 241 -2.72 -19.77 -34.99
CA THR A 241 -3.12 -19.58 -36.40
C THR A 241 -2.65 -18.28 -37.04
N CYS A 242 -2.02 -17.35 -36.32
CA CYS A 242 -1.58 -16.06 -36.89
C CYS A 242 -0.07 -16.03 -37.18
N LYS A 243 0.41 -16.87 -38.11
CA LYS A 243 1.59 -16.65 -38.99
C LYS A 243 1.86 -17.89 -39.86
N LYS A 244 1.02 -18.14 -40.87
CA LYS A 244 1.51 -18.69 -42.15
C LYS A 244 1.47 -17.56 -43.16
N SER A 245 2.54 -16.77 -43.14
CA SER A 245 2.85 -15.79 -44.16
C SER A 245 2.98 -16.52 -45.49
N ARG A 246 2.14 -16.12 -46.44
CA ARG A 246 2.30 -16.30 -47.89
C ARG A 246 3.76 -16.09 -48.29
N TRP A 247 4.32 -17.08 -48.99
CA TRP A 247 5.31 -16.88 -50.04
C TRP A 247 4.64 -17.30 -51.35
#